data_AF-A0A098G6T1-F1
#
_entry.id   AF-A0A098G6T1-F1
#
_cell.length_a   1.000
_cell.length_b   1.000
_cell.length_c   1.000
_cell.angle_alpha   90.00
_cell.angle_beta   90.00
_cell.angle_gamma   90.00
#
_symmetry.space_group_name_H-M   'P 1'
#
loop_
_entity.id
_entity.type
_entity.pdbx_description
1 polymer ?
#
loop_
_entity_poly.entity_id
_entity_poly.type
_entity_poly.pdbx_seq_one_letter_code
_entity_poly.pdbx_strand_id
1 'polypeptide(L)'
;MKKFVLALIAVIFVGSSYASPSLPPRASINFTLSTIESGSTCPAILRNAKVVVDYDYNFERNMGLAFLRQLDTARWGEVLHPMGLSNYYGFISDMPPTAIQLTSGEVTIYRIIFHLYNNGDSQVSMMIGQDGDCIMSSDMVNVLS
;
A
#
# COMPACT_ATOMS: atom_id res chain seq x y z
N MET A 1 1.00 4.18 75.71
CA MET A 1 0.50 3.24 74.67
C MET A 1 0.57 3.94 73.32
N LYS A 2 1.58 3.66 72.49
CA LYS A 2 1.80 4.30 71.18
C LYS A 2 1.13 3.44 70.09
N LYS A 3 0.16 4.00 69.37
CA LYS A 3 -0.47 3.36 68.21
C LYS A 3 0.26 3.81 66.95
N PHE A 4 0.95 2.88 66.27
CA PHE A 4 1.50 3.11 64.94
C PHE A 4 0.39 2.92 63.91
N VAL A 5 0.09 3.98 63.16
CA VAL A 5 -0.79 3.92 61.99
C VAL A 5 0.12 3.86 60.78
N LEU A 6 0.21 2.69 60.14
CA LEU A 6 0.85 2.53 58.84
C LEU A 6 -0.16 2.94 57.76
N ALA A 7 0.12 4.04 57.07
CA ALA A 7 -0.59 4.44 55.87
C ALA A 7 0.04 3.74 54.66
N LEU A 8 -0.71 2.84 54.03
CA LEU A 8 -0.32 2.16 52.80
C LEU A 8 -0.67 3.07 51.61
N ILE A 9 0.33 3.66 50.96
CA ILE A 9 0.14 4.42 49.72
C ILE A 9 0.15 3.43 48.55
N ALA A 10 -1.03 3.10 48.03
CA ALA A 10 -1.17 2.34 46.80
C ALA A 10 -0.98 3.28 45.60
N VAL A 11 0.19 3.21 44.95
CA VAL A 11 0.45 3.90 43.68
C VAL A 11 -0.23 3.10 42.57
N ILE A 12 -1.37 3.58 42.09
CA ILE A 12 -2.04 3.03 40.91
C ILE A 12 -1.32 3.56 39.69
N PHE A 13 -0.44 2.76 39.10
CA PHE A 13 0.06 2.99 37.74
C PHE A 13 -1.11 2.75 36.77
N VAL A 14 -1.77 3.82 36.33
CA VAL A 14 -2.69 3.77 35.20
C VAL A 14 -1.85 3.56 33.96
N GLY A 15 -1.65 2.28 33.58
CA GLY A 15 -1.04 1.95 32.30
C GLY A 15 -1.91 2.48 31.18
N SER A 16 -1.45 3.52 30.49
CA SER A 16 -2.06 3.97 29.24
C SER A 16 -1.92 2.84 28.22
N SER A 17 -2.99 2.10 27.99
CA SER A 17 -3.08 1.15 26.88
C SER A 17 -3.15 1.96 25.58
N TYR A 18 -1.99 2.27 25.02
CA TYR A 18 -1.90 2.76 23.64
C TYR A 18 -2.38 1.63 22.73
N ALA A 19 -3.59 1.77 22.20
CA ALA A 19 -4.03 0.92 21.11
C ALA A 19 -3.06 1.16 19.94
N SER A 20 -2.36 0.12 19.50
CA SER A 20 -1.58 0.19 18.26
C SER A 20 -2.52 0.62 17.13
N PRO A 21 -2.14 1.60 16.29
CA PRO A 21 -3.00 2.02 15.20
C PRO A 21 -3.22 0.84 14.25
N SER A 22 -4.48 0.40 14.13
CA SER A 22 -4.89 -0.60 13.17
C SER A 22 -5.03 0.01 11.78
N LEU A 23 -4.76 -0.78 10.74
CA LEU A 23 -5.03 -0.37 9.36
C LEU A 23 -6.48 0.13 9.20
N PRO A 24 -6.71 1.30 8.59
CA PRO A 24 -8.06 1.77 8.34
C PRO A 24 -8.70 0.86 7.28
N PRO A 25 -10.01 0.51 7.38
CA PRO A 25 -10.67 -0.38 6.43
C PRO A 25 -10.78 0.23 5.02
N ARG A 26 -10.61 1.55 4.90
CA ARG A 26 -10.57 2.28 3.62
C ARG A 26 -9.48 3.34 3.66
N ALA A 27 -8.72 3.45 2.59
CA ALA A 27 -7.80 4.57 2.38
C ALA A 27 -7.57 4.82 0.89
N SER A 28 -7.08 6.02 0.59
CA SER A 28 -6.54 6.41 -0.72
C SER A 28 -5.09 6.83 -0.51
N ILE A 29 -4.16 6.18 -1.21
CA ILE A 29 -2.73 6.35 -1.00
C ILE A 29 -2.10 6.88 -2.27
N ASN A 30 -1.30 7.94 -2.12
CA ASN A 30 -0.52 8.55 -3.20
C ASN A 30 0.90 8.01 -3.15
N PHE A 31 1.33 7.40 -4.23
CA PHE A 31 2.69 6.89 -4.44
C PHE A 31 3.39 7.68 -5.55
N THR A 32 4.69 7.52 -5.61
CA THR A 32 5.53 7.99 -6.71
C THR A 32 6.43 6.83 -7.13
N LEU A 33 6.38 6.43 -8.40
CA LEU A 33 7.26 5.39 -8.94
C LEU A 33 8.69 5.93 -9.02
N SER A 34 9.61 5.30 -8.30
CA SER A 34 10.96 5.83 -8.09
C SER A 34 12.04 4.79 -8.42
N THR A 35 11.78 3.51 -8.16
CA THR A 35 12.79 2.46 -8.14
C THR A 35 12.58 1.48 -9.30
N ILE A 36 13.67 1.09 -9.94
CA ILE A 36 13.69 0.01 -10.93
C ILE A 36 14.16 -1.25 -10.21
N GLU A 37 13.25 -2.21 -10.02
CA GLU A 37 13.53 -3.48 -9.34
C GLU A 37 14.14 -4.51 -10.29
N SER A 38 13.73 -4.46 -11.56
CA SER A 38 14.20 -5.39 -12.59
C SER A 38 14.07 -4.76 -13.98
N GLY A 39 14.90 -5.24 -14.90
CA GLY A 39 14.98 -4.76 -16.28
C GLY A 39 15.99 -3.63 -16.46
N SER A 40 16.66 -3.60 -17.62
CA SER A 40 17.68 -2.59 -17.93
C SER A 40 17.12 -1.30 -18.54
N THR A 41 15.87 -1.30 -19.01
CA THR A 41 15.28 -0.20 -19.79
C THR A 41 13.80 0.01 -19.46
N CYS A 42 13.51 0.44 -18.24
CA CYS A 42 12.17 0.91 -17.90
C CYS A 42 11.83 2.21 -18.64
N PRO A 43 10.58 2.41 -19.11
CA PRO A 43 10.18 3.63 -19.81
C PRO A 43 10.42 4.87 -18.95
N ALA A 44 11.23 5.81 -19.45
CA ALA A 44 11.57 7.03 -18.73
C ALA A 44 10.34 7.89 -18.37
N ILE A 45 9.26 7.78 -19.14
CA ILE A 45 7.97 8.44 -18.89
C ILE A 45 7.30 8.03 -17.58
N LEU A 46 7.70 6.90 -16.99
CA LEU A 46 7.20 6.44 -15.69
C LEU A 46 8.06 6.87 -14.50
N ARG A 47 9.22 7.51 -14.75
CA ARG A 47 10.08 7.98 -13.67
C ARG A 47 9.38 9.13 -12.92
N ASN A 48 9.21 8.96 -11.62
CA ASN A 48 8.44 9.86 -10.75
C ASN A 48 6.96 9.99 -11.12
N ALA A 49 6.42 9.01 -11.85
CA ALA A 49 4.99 8.99 -12.15
C ALA A 49 4.19 8.84 -10.85
N LYS A 50 3.16 9.68 -10.71
CA LYS A 50 2.23 9.60 -9.58
C LYS A 50 1.34 8.39 -9.73
N VAL A 51 1.10 7.67 -8.64
CA VAL A 51 0.19 6.53 -8.64
C VAL A 51 -0.77 6.68 -7.48
N VAL A 52 -2.06 6.48 -7.72
CA VAL A 52 -3.07 6.51 -6.67
C VAL A 52 -3.74 5.16 -6.58
N VAL A 53 -3.68 4.57 -5.39
CA VAL A 53 -4.37 3.31 -5.08
C VAL A 53 -5.35 3.55 -3.94
N ASP A 54 -6.59 3.11 -4.16
CA ASP A 54 -7.60 3.02 -3.12
C ASP A 54 -7.73 1.57 -2.66
N TYR A 55 -8.12 1.35 -1.42
CA TYR A 55 -8.61 0.05 -0.99
C TYR A 55 -9.85 0.16 -0.12
N ASP A 56 -10.68 -0.88 -0.17
CA ASP A 56 -11.79 -1.13 0.76
C ASP A 56 -11.68 -2.59 1.20
N TYR A 57 -11.26 -2.79 2.45
CA TYR A 57 -10.90 -4.09 2.97
C TYR A 57 -11.44 -4.30 4.39
N ASN A 58 -12.13 -5.41 4.56
CA ASN A 58 -12.53 -5.91 5.87
C ASN A 58 -11.46 -6.87 6.38
N PHE A 59 -10.57 -6.37 7.24
CA PHE A 59 -9.47 -7.14 7.82
C PHE A 59 -9.94 -8.30 8.73
N GLU A 60 -11.08 -8.15 9.40
CA GLU A 60 -11.64 -9.21 10.26
C GLU A 60 -12.13 -10.42 9.44
N ARG A 61 -12.70 -10.15 8.26
CA ARG A 61 -13.23 -11.17 7.34
C ARG A 61 -12.27 -11.54 6.22
N ASN A 62 -11.10 -10.91 6.19
CA ASN A 62 -10.08 -11.09 5.16
C ASN A 62 -10.63 -10.98 3.73
N MET A 63 -11.44 -9.93 3.49
CA MET A 63 -12.12 -9.77 2.21
C MET A 63 -12.23 -8.30 1.80
N GLY A 64 -12.13 -8.05 0.50
CA GLY A 64 -12.17 -6.72 -0.08
C GLY A 64 -11.34 -6.63 -1.36
N LEU A 65 -11.18 -5.41 -1.86
CA LEU A 65 -10.46 -5.13 -3.10
C LEU A 65 -9.62 -3.86 -2.94
N ALA A 66 -8.60 -3.74 -3.78
CA ALA A 66 -7.93 -2.49 -4.05
C ALA A 66 -8.18 -2.06 -5.50
N PHE A 67 -7.94 -0.79 -5.79
CA PHE A 67 -8.14 -0.20 -7.11
C PHE A 67 -6.98 0.72 -7.42
N LEU A 68 -6.34 0.52 -8.56
CA LEU A 68 -5.62 1.63 -9.15
C LEU A 68 -6.67 2.68 -9.55
N ARG A 69 -6.42 3.95 -9.26
CA ARG A 69 -7.28 5.07 -9.67
C ARG A 69 -6.62 5.99 -10.67
N GLN A 70 -5.30 6.10 -10.59
CA GLN A 70 -4.53 7.03 -11.39
C GLN A 70 -3.11 6.51 -11.62
N LEU A 71 -2.64 6.67 -12.84
CA LEU A 71 -1.23 6.57 -13.23
C LEU A 71 -0.85 7.85 -13.98
N ASP A 72 0.00 8.66 -13.35
CA ASP A 72 0.36 10.00 -13.76
C ASP A 72 -0.87 10.86 -14.11
N THR A 73 -1.06 11.21 -15.38
CA THR A 73 -2.24 11.99 -15.84
C THR A 73 -3.43 11.12 -16.20
N ALA A 74 -3.26 9.81 -16.35
CA ALA A 74 -4.31 8.89 -16.75
C ALA A 74 -5.16 8.47 -15.54
N ARG A 75 -6.47 8.70 -15.63
CA ARG A 75 -7.43 8.09 -14.70
C ARG A 75 -7.73 6.68 -15.18
N TRP A 76 -7.52 5.71 -14.31
CA TRP A 76 -7.64 4.31 -14.65
C TRP A 76 -8.14 3.55 -13.43
N GLY A 77 -9.32 2.93 -13.52
CA GLY A 77 -10.00 2.25 -12.43
C GLY A 77 -9.74 0.74 -12.39
N GLU A 78 -8.48 0.32 -12.51
CA GLU A 78 -8.13 -1.10 -12.54
C GLU A 78 -8.38 -1.79 -11.20
N VAL A 79 -8.97 -2.98 -11.22
CA VAL A 79 -9.28 -3.74 -9.99
C VAL A 79 -8.07 -4.59 -9.60
N LEU A 80 -7.70 -4.54 -8.32
CA LEU A 80 -6.64 -5.35 -7.74
C LEU A 80 -7.25 -6.36 -6.76
N HIS A 81 -7.07 -7.64 -7.06
CA HIS A 81 -7.63 -8.76 -6.31
C HIS A 81 -6.67 -9.25 -5.22
N PRO A 82 -7.18 -9.62 -4.04
CA PRO A 82 -6.34 -10.10 -2.94
C PRO A 82 -5.64 -11.42 -3.31
N MET A 83 -4.34 -11.50 -2.99
CA MET A 83 -3.48 -12.67 -3.27
C MET A 83 -3.39 -13.67 -2.10
N GLY A 84 -3.95 -13.35 -0.93
CA GLY A 84 -3.97 -14.26 0.22
C GLY A 84 -2.59 -14.57 0.80
N LEU A 85 -1.76 -13.56 1.05
CA LEU A 85 -0.40 -13.71 1.58
C LEU A 85 -0.39 -13.59 3.13
N SER A 86 0.47 -14.35 3.79
CA SER A 86 0.41 -14.58 5.24
C SER A 86 0.90 -13.42 6.11
N ASN A 87 1.73 -12.53 5.56
CA ASN A 87 2.49 -11.54 6.35
C ASN A 87 2.13 -10.09 5.99
N TYR A 88 1.34 -9.88 4.94
CA TYR A 88 0.86 -8.59 4.45
C TYR A 88 -0.32 -8.83 3.51
N TYR A 89 -1.13 -7.80 3.28
CA TYR A 89 -2.22 -7.84 2.31
C TYR A 89 -1.66 -7.49 0.94
N GLY A 90 -1.52 -8.50 0.09
CA GLY A 90 -1.12 -8.34 -1.31
C GLY A 90 -2.33 -8.29 -2.22
N PHE A 91 -2.30 -7.40 -3.21
CA PHE A 91 -3.32 -7.26 -4.24
C PHE A 91 -2.66 -7.23 -5.62
N ILE A 92 -3.29 -7.86 -6.62
CA ILE A 92 -2.77 -7.89 -7.99
C ILE A 92 -3.87 -7.67 -9.00
N SER A 93 -3.57 -6.91 -10.06
CA SER A 93 -4.47 -6.76 -11.20
C SER A 93 -4.62 -8.08 -11.95
N ASP A 94 -5.84 -8.44 -12.35
CA ASP A 94 -6.07 -9.56 -13.27
C ASP A 94 -6.47 -9.09 -14.69
N MET A 95 -5.71 -8.12 -15.21
CA MET A 95 -5.89 -7.57 -16.56
C MET A 95 -4.90 -8.17 -17.58
N PRO A 96 -5.26 -8.24 -18.87
CA PRO A 96 -4.27 -8.41 -19.94
C PRO A 96 -3.32 -7.20 -20.01
N PRO A 97 -2.14 -7.32 -20.67
CA PRO A 97 -1.30 -6.16 -20.95
C PRO A 97 -2.10 -5.04 -21.59
N THR A 98 -2.10 -3.87 -20.96
CA THR A 98 -2.96 -2.75 -21.33
C THR A 98 -2.12 -1.53 -21.66
N ALA A 99 -2.33 -0.96 -22.85
CA ALA A 99 -1.72 0.29 -23.27
C ALA A 99 -2.44 1.48 -22.60
N ILE A 100 -1.66 2.31 -21.92
CA ILE A 100 -2.13 3.49 -21.19
C ILE A 100 -1.51 4.73 -21.82
N GLN A 101 -2.37 5.66 -22.23
CA GLN A 101 -1.94 6.94 -22.77
C GLN A 101 -1.66 7.93 -21.64
N LEU A 102 -0.40 8.35 -21.53
CA LEU A 102 0.05 9.44 -20.66
C LEU A 102 0.31 10.69 -21.50
N THR A 103 0.48 11.85 -20.86
CA THR A 103 0.80 13.10 -21.58
C THR A 103 2.11 13.01 -22.37
N SER A 104 3.11 12.29 -21.84
CA SER A 104 4.45 12.18 -22.44
C SER A 104 4.64 10.97 -23.36
N GLY A 105 3.61 10.15 -23.56
CA GLY A 105 3.67 8.97 -24.41
C GLY A 105 2.73 7.85 -23.96
N GLU A 106 2.79 6.73 -24.68
CA GLU A 106 2.06 5.51 -24.32
C GLU A 106 2.99 4.55 -23.57
N VAL A 107 2.44 3.82 -22.60
CA VAL A 107 3.11 2.71 -21.93
C VAL A 107 2.20 1.50 -21.85
N THR A 108 2.74 0.30 -22.03
CA THR A 108 2.00 -0.94 -21.73
C THR A 108 2.27 -1.36 -20.29
N ILE A 109 1.22 -1.54 -19.51
CA ILE A 109 1.28 -2.09 -18.16
C ILE A 109 0.76 -3.52 -18.21
N TYR A 110 1.58 -4.47 -17.76
CA TYR A 110 1.22 -5.88 -17.72
C TYR A 110 0.45 -6.22 -16.45
N ARG A 111 1.02 -5.90 -15.29
CA ARG A 111 0.44 -6.18 -13.98
C ARG A 111 0.74 -5.05 -13.01
N ILE A 112 -0.18 -4.81 -12.09
CA ILE A 112 -0.04 -3.90 -10.96
C ILE A 112 -0.12 -4.75 -9.70
N ILE A 113 0.81 -4.54 -8.78
CA ILE A 113 0.90 -5.23 -7.50
C ILE A 113 0.88 -4.17 -6.41
N PHE A 114 -0.01 -4.31 -5.43
CA PHE A 114 -0.10 -3.44 -4.28
C PHE A 114 0.12 -4.25 -3.00
N HIS A 115 1.02 -3.77 -2.16
CA HIS A 115 1.34 -4.34 -0.87
C HIS A 115 0.90 -3.40 0.24
N LEU A 116 0.18 -3.92 1.23
CA LEU A 116 -0.20 -3.24 2.46
C LEU A 116 0.22 -4.08 3.66
N TYR A 117 1.23 -3.60 4.39
CA TYR A 117 1.77 -4.26 5.56
C TYR A 117 0.98 -3.89 6.82
N ASN A 118 0.98 -4.79 7.80
CA ASN A 118 0.20 -4.62 9.04
C ASN A 118 0.59 -3.37 9.84
N ASN A 119 1.81 -2.86 9.68
CA ASN A 119 2.31 -1.64 10.33
C ASN A 119 1.93 -0.34 9.58
N GLY A 120 1.13 -0.43 8.52
CA GLY A 120 0.73 0.72 7.70
C GLY A 120 1.64 1.00 6.53
N ASP A 121 2.83 0.41 6.47
CA ASP A 121 3.69 0.59 5.31
C ASP A 121 3.02 -0.01 4.08
N SER A 122 3.21 0.64 2.94
CA SER A 122 2.56 0.25 1.71
C SER A 122 3.43 0.58 0.51
N GLN A 123 3.29 -0.19 -0.56
CA GLN A 123 4.07 -0.04 -1.78
C GLN A 123 3.26 -0.50 -2.98
N VAL A 124 3.42 0.18 -4.11
CA VAL A 124 2.92 -0.28 -5.40
C VAL A 124 4.08 -0.64 -6.31
N SER A 125 3.92 -1.73 -7.07
CA SER A 125 4.85 -2.16 -8.11
C SER A 125 4.09 -2.39 -9.41
N MET A 126 4.74 -2.11 -10.54
CA MET A 126 4.17 -2.30 -11.87
C MET A 126 5.12 -3.10 -12.73
N MET A 127 4.61 -4.18 -13.31
CA MET A 127 5.25 -4.90 -14.39
C MET A 127 4.88 -4.20 -15.70
N ILE A 128 5.88 -3.77 -16.44
CA ILE A 128 5.77 -2.89 -17.60
C ILE A 128 6.25 -3.65 -18.84
N GLY A 129 5.60 -3.41 -19.98
CA GLY A 129 5.82 -4.16 -21.23
C GLY A 129 4.78 -5.25 -21.44
N GLN A 130 5.02 -6.12 -22.42
CA GLN A 130 4.09 -7.21 -22.76
C GLN A 130 4.23 -8.39 -21.79
N ASP A 131 5.46 -8.71 -21.39
CA ASP A 131 5.78 -9.85 -20.53
C ASP A 131 6.35 -9.43 -19.17
N GLY A 132 6.25 -8.14 -18.82
CA GLY A 132 6.86 -7.58 -17.61
C GLY A 132 8.39 -7.41 -17.72
N ASP A 133 8.86 -6.99 -18.90
CA ASP A 133 10.27 -6.74 -19.23
C ASP A 133 10.99 -5.81 -18.23
N CYS A 134 10.22 -4.95 -17.58
CA CYS A 134 10.66 -4.03 -16.55
C CYS A 134 9.72 -4.13 -15.35
N ILE A 135 10.29 -3.99 -14.15
CA ILE A 135 9.52 -3.82 -12.92
C ILE A 135 9.94 -2.52 -12.26
N MET A 136 8.98 -1.63 -12.05
CA MET A 136 9.18 -0.42 -11.25
C MET A 136 8.34 -0.48 -9.98
N SER A 137 8.89 0.04 -8.89
CA SER A 137 8.22 0.15 -7.61
C SER A 137 8.20 1.61 -7.12
N SER A 138 7.27 1.90 -6.22
CA SER A 138 7.29 3.14 -5.47
C SER A 138 8.21 3.04 -4.26
N ASP A 139 8.54 4.20 -3.70
CA ASP A 139 8.97 4.27 -2.31
C ASP A 139 7.86 3.77 -1.38
N MET A 140 8.22 3.39 -0.15
CA MET A 140 7.23 3.03 0.86
C MET A 140 6.49 4.26 1.37
N VAL A 141 5.17 4.13 1.50
CA VAL A 141 4.30 5.15 2.10
C VAL A 141 3.57 4.52 3.27
N ASN A 142 3.55 5.20 4.42
CA ASN A 142 2.79 4.72 5.58
C ASN A 142 1.37 5.31 5.55
N VAL A 143 0.35 4.45 5.56
CA VAL A 143 -1.07 4.87 5.50
C VAL A 143 -1.60 5.37 6.85
N LEU A 144 -0.85 5.18 7.94
CA LEU A 144 -1.22 5.59 9.29
C LEU A 144 -0.59 6.92 9.71
N SER A 145 0.32 7.46 8.90
CA SER A 145 1.05 8.72 9.17
C SER A 145 0.36 9.95 8.60
#